data_AF-A0AAE0DZ90-F1
#
_entry.id   AF-A0AAE0DZ90-F1
#
_cell.length_a   1.000
_cell.length_b   1.000
_cell.length_c   1.000
_cell.angle_alpha   90.00
_cell.angle_beta   90.00
_cell.angle_gamma   90.00
#
_symmetry.space_group_name_H-M   'P 1'
#
loop_
_entity.id
_entity.type
_entity.pdbx_description
1 polymer ?
#
loop_
_entity_poly.entity_id
_entity_poly.type
_entity_poly.pdbx_seq_one_letter_code
_entity_poly.pdbx_strand_id
1 'polypeptide(L)'
;MTKINWIWSGDRNSRFLHAKSSVRKARNRMIGLLDDNGSWCDSKVEMEDIISNYFTGLFTSSNPKKEDIEIVTDGVTTKLPDQMVRYLEAKFMASDVRKAVFDMHPTNAPEKDGLFYHKFWDKVGPSVTA
;
A
#
# COMPACT_ATOMS: atom_id res chain seq x y z
N MET A 1 14.36 18.75 -2.47
CA MET A 1 13.75 19.87 -1.73
C MET A 1 13.28 19.29 -0.41
N THR A 2 13.98 19.59 0.67
CA THR A 2 13.87 18.90 1.96
C THR A 2 12.57 19.30 2.68
N LYS A 3 11.95 18.34 3.38
CA LYS A 3 10.64 18.41 4.07
C LYS A 3 10.46 19.67 4.95
N ILE A 4 11.56 20.22 5.47
CA ILE A 4 11.61 21.42 6.31
C ILE A 4 11.13 22.68 5.57
N ASN A 5 11.49 22.85 4.28
CA ASN A 5 11.09 24.05 3.54
C ASN A 5 9.57 24.08 3.23
N TRP A 6 8.91 22.93 3.22
CA TRP A 6 7.47 22.82 2.92
C TRP A 6 6.60 23.28 4.11
N ILE A 7 7.06 23.03 5.34
CA ILE A 7 6.38 23.44 6.58
C ILE A 7 6.38 24.98 6.72
N TRP A 8 7.47 25.64 6.32
CA TRP A 8 7.62 27.10 6.46
C TRP A 8 7.09 27.91 5.27
N SER A 9 7.12 27.34 4.07
CA SER A 9 6.74 28.11 2.86
C SER A 9 5.23 28.21 2.63
N GLY A 10 4.43 27.39 3.32
CA GLY A 10 3.00 27.25 3.06
C GLY A 10 2.71 26.82 1.62
N ASP A 11 1.42 26.60 1.31
CA ASP A 11 0.94 26.29 -0.04
C ASP A 11 0.98 27.52 -0.96
N ARG A 12 2.13 28.18 -1.05
CA ARG A 12 2.35 29.24 -2.02
C ARG A 12 2.60 28.58 -3.36
N ASN A 13 1.53 28.53 -4.14
CA ASN A 13 1.45 28.04 -5.51
C ASN A 13 2.33 28.88 -6.46
N SER A 14 3.65 28.78 -6.30
CA SER A 14 4.61 29.58 -7.04
C SER A 14 4.71 29.08 -8.49
N ARG A 15 4.96 30.01 -9.42
CA ARG A 15 5.20 29.72 -10.85
C ARG A 15 6.26 28.61 -11.05
N PHE A 16 7.22 28.51 -10.13
CA PHE A 16 8.24 27.48 -10.09
C PHE A 16 7.67 26.06 -9.82
N LEU A 17 6.73 25.93 -8.88
CA LEU A 17 6.08 24.64 -8.58
C LEU A 17 5.19 24.18 -9.73
N HIS A 18 4.47 25.12 -10.37
CA HIS A 18 3.68 24.85 -11.59
C HIS A 18 4.53 24.44 -12.78
N ALA A 19 5.68 25.09 -12.99
CA ALA A 19 6.62 24.71 -14.03
C ALA A 19 7.17 23.30 -13.77
N LYS A 20 7.54 23.01 -12.52
CA LYS A 20 8.06 21.70 -12.12
C LYS A 20 7.01 20.58 -12.25
N SER A 21 5.76 20.84 -11.88
CA SER A 21 4.66 19.88 -12.04
C SER A 21 4.34 19.64 -13.52
N SER A 22 4.38 20.69 -14.35
CA SER A 22 4.18 20.60 -15.80
C SER A 22 5.28 19.78 -16.49
N VAL A 23 6.55 20.03 -16.15
CA VAL A 23 7.69 19.22 -16.66
C VAL A 23 7.56 17.76 -16.24
N ARG A 24 7.16 17.50 -14.99
CA ARG A 24 6.91 16.13 -14.51
C ARG A 24 5.73 15.48 -15.24
N LYS A 25 4.65 16.21 -15.47
CA LYS A 25 3.46 15.74 -16.20
C LYS A 25 3.79 15.41 -17.65
N ALA A 26 4.61 16.24 -18.31
CA ALA A 26 5.07 15.99 -19.66
C ALA A 26 5.99 14.75 -19.74
N ARG A 27 6.94 14.63 -18.80
CA ARG A 27 7.88 13.50 -18.74
C ARG A 27 7.19 12.17 -18.43
N ASN A 28 6.18 12.19 -17.57
CA ASN A 28 5.44 11.00 -17.15
C ASN A 28 4.15 10.80 -17.97
N ARG A 29 4.02 11.49 -19.11
CA ARG A 29 2.87 11.31 -19.98
C ARG A 29 2.96 9.94 -20.63
N MET A 30 2.05 9.06 -20.24
CA MET A 30 1.85 7.79 -20.94
C MET A 30 1.31 8.12 -22.34
N ILE A 31 2.07 7.73 -23.37
CA ILE A 31 1.76 8.05 -24.78
C ILE A 31 0.78 7.02 -25.35
N GLY A 32 0.88 5.77 -24.88
CA GLY A 32 0.04 4.66 -25.28
C GLY A 32 0.41 3.41 -24.48
N LEU A 33 -0.39 2.37 -24.63
CA LEU A 33 -0.16 1.03 -24.11
C LEU A 33 -0.34 0.02 -25.23
N LEU A 34 0.33 -1.12 -25.11
CA LEU A 34 0.08 -2.27 -25.96
C LEU A 34 -1.03 -3.10 -25.32
N ASP A 35 -2.03 -3.50 -26.09
CA ASP A 35 -3.05 -4.45 -25.65
C ASP A 35 -2.52 -5.90 -25.69
N ASP A 36 -3.31 -6.83 -25.15
CA ASP A 36 -2.95 -8.26 -25.12
C ASP A 36 -2.91 -8.92 -26.52
N ASN A 37 -3.48 -8.27 -27.54
CA ASN A 37 -3.44 -8.70 -28.93
C ASN A 37 -2.24 -8.10 -29.69
N GLY A 38 -1.39 -7.32 -29.02
CA GLY A 38 -0.24 -6.65 -29.63
C GLY A 38 -0.57 -5.37 -30.39
N SER A 39 -1.78 -4.83 -30.25
CA SER A 39 -2.22 -3.56 -30.82
C SER A 39 -1.79 -2.38 -29.95
N TRP A 40 -1.41 -1.26 -30.59
CA TRP A 40 -1.04 -0.03 -29.89
C TRP A 40 -2.27 0.84 -29.66
N CYS A 41 -2.56 1.17 -28.41
CA CYS A 41 -3.68 2.01 -27.99
C CYS A 41 -3.16 3.31 -27.37
N ASP A 42 -3.55 4.46 -27.93
CA ASP A 42 -3.18 5.79 -27.44
C ASP A 42 -4.39 6.60 -26.91
N SER A 43 -5.60 6.06 -27.03
CA SER A 43 -6.82 6.64 -26.47
C SER A 43 -6.85 6.48 -24.96
N LYS A 44 -7.28 7.55 -24.27
CA LYS A 44 -7.39 7.56 -22.80
C LYS A 44 -8.35 6.46 -22.29
N VAL A 45 -9.45 6.24 -22.99
CA VAL A 45 -10.46 5.24 -22.62
C VAL A 45 -9.89 3.83 -22.75
N GLU A 46 -9.26 3.55 -23.89
CA GLU A 46 -8.63 2.24 -24.15
C GLU A 46 -7.50 1.95 -23.15
N MET A 47 -6.65 2.93 -22.85
CA MET A 47 -5.60 2.79 -21.84
C MET A 47 -6.16 2.55 -20.43
N GLU A 48 -7.26 3.21 -20.06
CA GLU A 48 -7.94 2.98 -18.78
C GLU A 48 -8.52 1.56 -18.70
N ASP A 49 -9.12 1.07 -19.78
CA ASP A 49 -9.66 -0.28 -19.86
C ASP A 49 -8.55 -1.34 -19.80
N ILE A 50 -7.45 -1.17 -20.53
CA ILE A 50 -6.29 -2.07 -20.50
C ILE A 50 -5.72 -2.17 -19.07
N ILE A 51 -5.48 -1.01 -18.42
CA ILE A 51 -4.95 -0.99 -17.05
C ILE A 51 -5.92 -1.66 -16.08
N SER A 52 -7.21 -1.34 -16.19
CA SER A 52 -8.23 -1.89 -15.30
C SER A 52 -8.34 -3.39 -15.45
N ASN A 53 -8.39 -3.90 -16.68
CA ASN A 53 -8.45 -5.34 -16.96
C ASN A 53 -7.18 -6.06 -16.50
N TYR A 54 -6.01 -5.50 -16.76
CA TYR A 54 -4.73 -6.06 -16.34
C TYR A 54 -4.66 -6.22 -14.82
N PHE A 55 -4.93 -5.16 -14.05
CA PHE A 55 -4.88 -5.24 -12.59
C PHE A 55 -6.02 -6.06 -12.01
N THR A 56 -7.22 -6.03 -12.63
CA THR A 56 -8.31 -6.91 -12.22
C THR A 56 -7.90 -8.36 -12.36
N GLY A 57 -7.33 -8.76 -13.51
CA GLY A 57 -6.80 -10.11 -13.72
C GLY A 57 -5.68 -10.45 -12.74
N LEU A 58 -4.72 -9.55 -12.53
CA LEU A 58 -3.58 -9.75 -11.63
C LEU A 58 -4.00 -9.99 -10.17
N PHE A 59 -5.02 -9.27 -9.71
CA PHE A 59 -5.56 -9.39 -8.35
C PHE A 59 -6.72 -10.37 -8.23
N THR A 60 -7.14 -11.02 -9.32
CA THR A 60 -8.14 -12.08 -9.31
C THR A 60 -7.44 -13.42 -9.15
N SER A 61 -7.88 -14.22 -8.18
CA SER A 61 -7.38 -15.58 -8.00
C SER A 61 -7.70 -16.42 -9.23
N SER A 62 -6.72 -17.19 -9.70
CA SER A 62 -6.94 -18.26 -10.68
C SER A 62 -7.73 -19.44 -10.13
N ASN A 63 -8.14 -19.38 -8.85
CA ASN A 63 -8.82 -20.43 -8.11
C ASN A 63 -8.10 -21.80 -8.23
N PRO A 64 -6.80 -21.86 -7.88
CA PRO A 64 -6.02 -23.10 -8.00
C PRO A 64 -6.60 -24.18 -7.11
N LYS A 65 -6.50 -25.45 -7.53
CA LYS A 65 -6.91 -26.56 -6.69
C LYS A 65 -5.89 -26.80 -5.59
N LYS A 66 -6.31 -27.49 -4.52
CA LYS A 66 -5.44 -27.81 -3.38
C LYS A 66 -4.21 -28.60 -3.83
N GLU A 67 -4.39 -29.50 -4.79
CA GLU A 67 -3.33 -30.33 -5.35
C GLU A 67 -2.28 -29.48 -6.10
N ASP A 68 -2.69 -28.44 -6.84
CA ASP A 68 -1.77 -27.54 -7.55
C ASP A 68 -0.89 -26.76 -6.57
N ILE A 69 -1.48 -26.31 -5.45
CA ILE A 69 -0.75 -25.60 -4.39
C ILE A 69 0.23 -26.53 -3.70
N GLU A 70 -0.19 -27.76 -3.38
CA GLU A 70 0.67 -28.78 -2.76
C GLU A 70 1.87 -29.12 -3.64
N ILE A 71 1.68 -29.30 -4.96
CA ILE A 71 2.77 -29.54 -5.91
C ILE A 71 3.79 -28.39 -5.91
N VAL A 72 3.32 -27.14 -5.93
CA VAL A 72 4.20 -25.96 -5.94
C VAL A 72 4.90 -25.74 -4.59
N THR A 73 4.29 -26.19 -3.50
CA THR A 73 4.80 -26.02 -2.13
C THR A 73 5.51 -27.25 -1.56
N ASP A 74 5.61 -28.35 -2.31
CA ASP A 74 6.22 -29.62 -1.89
C ASP A 74 7.68 -29.46 -1.39
N GLY A 75 8.42 -28.53 -1.97
CA GLY A 75 9.79 -28.19 -1.54
C GLY A 75 9.88 -27.16 -0.40
N VAL A 76 8.77 -26.58 0.02
CA VAL A 76 8.71 -25.58 1.09
C VAL A 76 8.56 -26.30 2.42
N THR A 77 9.69 -26.69 3.02
CA THR A 77 9.69 -27.18 4.40
C THR A 77 9.06 -26.12 5.31
N THR A 78 8.14 -26.53 6.19
CA THR A 78 7.45 -25.65 7.14
C THR A 78 8.48 -24.81 7.90
N LYS A 79 8.59 -23.51 7.55
CA LYS A 79 9.66 -22.63 8.07
C LYS A 79 9.37 -22.09 9.47
N LEU A 80 8.15 -22.30 9.98
CA LEU A 80 7.69 -21.77 11.25
C LEU A 80 7.78 -22.85 12.33
N PRO A 81 8.60 -22.66 13.37
CA PRO A 81 8.57 -23.51 14.56
C PRO A 81 7.18 -23.50 15.20
N ASP A 82 6.76 -24.61 15.81
CA ASP A 82 5.45 -24.73 16.46
C ASP A 82 5.15 -23.62 17.47
N GLN A 83 6.19 -23.14 18.18
CA GLN A 83 6.06 -22.01 19.10
C GLN A 83 5.63 -20.73 18.37
N MET A 84 6.14 -20.49 17.17
CA MET A 84 5.84 -19.32 16.37
C MET A 84 4.45 -19.42 15.74
N VAL A 85 4.03 -20.63 15.34
CA VAL A 85 2.65 -20.90 14.91
C VAL A 85 1.67 -20.59 16.06
N ARG A 86 1.92 -21.14 17.26
CA ARG A 86 1.09 -20.86 18.45
C ARG A 86 1.04 -19.37 18.80
N TYR A 87 2.13 -18.65 18.60
CA TYR A 87 2.17 -17.19 18.81
C TYR A 87 1.30 -16.45 17.79
N LEU A 88 1.34 -16.84 16.51
CA LEU A 88 0.54 -16.22 15.44
C LEU A 88 -0.95 -16.56 15.53
N GLU A 89 -1.30 -17.73 16.07
CA GLU A 89 -2.67 -18.17 16.30
C GLU A 89 -3.26 -17.68 17.64
N ALA A 90 -2.42 -17.17 18.55
CA ALA A 90 -2.86 -16.65 19.82
C ALA A 90 -3.76 -15.41 19.62
N LYS A 91 -4.76 -15.25 20.49
CA LYS A 91 -5.55 -14.02 20.50
C LYS A 91 -4.65 -12.85 20.88
N PHE A 92 -4.74 -11.77 20.12
CA PHE A 92 -4.08 -10.50 20.47
C PHE A 92 -4.65 -9.96 21.77
N MET A 93 -3.76 -9.43 22.61
CA MET A 93 -4.12 -8.71 23.83
C MET A 93 -4.09 -7.20 23.57
N ALA A 94 -4.79 -6.43 24.40
CA ALA A 94 -4.74 -4.97 24.36
C ALA A 94 -3.31 -4.40 24.40
N SER A 95 -2.40 -5.08 25.11
CA SER A 95 -0.98 -4.76 25.16
C SER A 95 -0.27 -4.91 23.82
N ASP A 96 -0.65 -5.91 23.02
CA ASP A 96 -0.04 -6.19 21.72
C ASP A 96 -0.45 -5.12 20.71
N VAL A 97 -1.73 -4.72 20.73
CA VAL A 97 -2.24 -3.62 19.91
C VAL A 97 -1.55 -2.31 20.28
N ARG A 98 -1.42 -2.02 21.58
CA ARG A 98 -0.69 -0.83 22.05
C ARG A 98 0.76 -0.86 21.57
N LYS A 99 1.46 -1.98 21.75
CA LYS A 99 2.85 -2.11 21.35
C LYS A 99 3.01 -1.89 19.84
N ALA A 100 2.18 -2.53 19.02
CA ALA A 100 2.20 -2.37 17.57
C ALA A 100 1.96 -0.92 17.14
N VAL A 101 1.00 -0.23 17.77
CA VAL A 101 0.70 1.18 17.49
C VAL A 101 1.90 2.06 17.80
N PHE A 102 2.58 1.85 18.94
CA PHE A 102 3.70 2.68 19.36
C PHE A 102 5.05 2.31 18.73
N ASP A 103 5.20 1.09 18.22
CA ASP A 103 6.36 0.63 17.45
C ASP A 103 6.36 1.21 16.01
N MET A 104 5.19 1.62 15.49
CA MET A 104 5.09 2.32 14.22
C MET A 104 5.54 3.78 14.35
N HIS A 105 6.39 4.26 13.43
CA HIS A 105 6.75 5.69 13.41
C HIS A 105 5.47 6.52 13.15
N PRO A 106 5.21 7.63 13.88
CA PRO A 106 3.95 8.39 13.80
C PRO A 106 3.60 8.97 12.41
N THR A 107 4.52 8.87 11.44
CA THR A 107 4.36 9.35 10.06
C THR A 107 4.22 8.23 9.02
N ASN A 108 4.17 6.98 9.44
CA ASN A 108 4.02 5.83 8.53
C ASN A 108 2.55 5.50 8.23
N ALA A 109 1.62 6.06 9.01
CA ALA A 109 0.21 5.99 8.68
C ALA A 109 -0.10 6.89 7.46
N PRO A 110 -0.92 6.42 6.50
CA PRO A 110 -1.19 7.10 5.23
C PRO A 110 -1.91 8.45 5.38
N GLU A 111 -2.58 8.68 6.50
CA GLU A 111 -3.15 9.96 6.90
C GLU A 111 -2.78 10.25 8.36
N LYS A 112 -3.06 11.46 8.87
CA LYS A 112 -2.64 12.02 10.17
C LYS A 112 -2.99 11.18 11.43
N ASP A 113 -3.51 9.98 11.25
CA ASP A 113 -4.04 9.06 12.25
C ASP A 113 -2.96 8.42 13.11
N GLY A 114 -1.76 8.15 12.58
CA GLY A 114 -0.66 7.61 13.37
C GLY A 114 -0.33 8.50 14.58
N LEU A 115 -0.26 9.82 14.36
CA LEU A 115 -0.06 10.79 15.44
C LEU A 115 -1.27 10.89 16.38
N PHE A 116 -2.49 10.65 15.87
CA PHE A 116 -3.72 10.65 16.66
C PHE A 116 -3.73 9.50 17.67
N TYR A 117 -3.43 8.28 17.25
CA TYR A 117 -3.37 7.13 18.14
C TYR A 117 -2.27 7.26 19.20
N HIS A 118 -1.11 7.81 18.85
CA HIS A 118 -0.05 8.10 19.85
C HIS A 118 -0.47 9.17 20.86
N LYS A 119 -1.15 10.25 20.43
CA LYS A 119 -1.51 11.38 21.30
C LYS A 119 -2.75 11.14 22.15
N PHE A 120 -3.71 10.36 21.64
CA PHE A 120 -5.02 10.19 22.27
C PHE A 120 -5.27 8.75 22.71
N TRP A 121 -4.22 7.92 22.82
CA TRP A 121 -4.31 6.51 23.24
C TRP A 121 -5.16 6.31 24.49
N ASP A 122 -5.04 7.19 25.48
CA ASP A 122 -5.80 7.08 26.74
C ASP A 122 -7.32 7.15 26.54
N LYS A 123 -7.78 7.80 25.45
CA LYS A 123 -9.20 7.92 25.11
C LYS A 123 -9.66 6.86 24.13
N VAL A 124 -8.85 6.54 23.13
CA VAL A 124 -9.25 5.64 22.03
C VAL A 124 -8.83 4.20 22.23
N GLY A 125 -7.75 3.96 22.99
CA GLY A 125 -7.18 2.65 23.28
C GLY A 125 -8.23 1.62 23.69
N PRO A 126 -9.08 1.90 24.69
CA PRO A 126 -10.14 0.97 25.11
C PRO A 126 -11.13 0.59 23.99
N SER A 127 -11.35 1.46 23.00
CA SER A 127 -12.25 1.19 21.87
C SER A 127 -11.61 0.38 20.76
N VAL A 128 -10.28 0.35 20.66
CA VAL A 128 -9.53 -0.41 19.63
C VAL A 128 -8.98 -1.73 20.15
N THR A 129 -9.07 -1.96 21.45
CA THR A 129 -8.58 -3.17 22.13
C THR A 129 -9.68 -4.01 22.79
N ALA A 130 -10.94 -3.63 22.60
CA ALA A 130 -12.11 -4.34 23.13
C ALA A 130 -12.47 -5.59 22.33
#